data_AF-A0A958PSX8-F1
#
_entry.id   AF-A0A958PSX8-F1
#
_cell.length_a   1.000
_cell.length_b   1.000
_cell.length_c   1.000
_cell.angle_alpha   90.00
_cell.angle_beta   90.00
_cell.angle_gamma   90.00
#
_symmetry.space_group_name_H-M   'P 1'
#
loop_
_entity.id
_entity.type
_entity.pdbx_description
1 polymer ?
#
loop_
_entity_poly.entity_id
_entity_poly.type
_entity_poly.pdbx_seq_one_letter_code
_entity_poly.pdbx_strand_id
1 'polypeptide(L)'
;MKLRSRFVKKSLGRFARTMLLLMPISLRYSFYRKFVKVPSKIDTSVRFKIAETKDELEQAFHLLYKAYVSVGLQQENESQLRVTPYHALPSTTILIGVKEDRVVATLSLIADSAFGLPSDWAADLSDIRKRSKRVAEVSALAIAKEYRGRLLWPLLKYMYEYCTRYFGADILIAALTTPSRAHELYESVLAFEKVEEQATEDYAFSNYIPVVVEHLDLNKAVDKFAKLYAHKKNRKNLYSYFREFVDTRFVFPKREYYHLDDPVMTPELVDYFFNQATDCFQNLTVEQQVKLYSLLPTAEYRQLLPGTKFVTPIFAKDKRMRRFNVKCRGQLSVSQDQTLEMTVIDVSIGGFRAIVKGLEMGSQVYHSRIQVGDFEVIEVKCQKVWGFENEVYGFKLQWPRDHKWEKLVAHLEQDLDRPQEKVQKSA
;
A
#
# COMPACT_ATOMS: atom_id res chain seq x y z
N MET A 1 -15.87 28.71 -41.58
CA MET A 1 -15.89 27.23 -41.70
C MET A 1 -15.11 26.45 -40.61
N LYS A 2 -14.58 27.08 -39.54
CA LYS A 2 -13.85 26.39 -38.44
C LYS A 2 -14.68 26.11 -37.17
N LEU A 3 -15.86 26.72 -37.00
CA LEU A 3 -16.74 26.49 -35.83
C LEU A 3 -17.62 25.23 -35.94
N ARG A 4 -18.04 24.84 -37.16
CA ARG A 4 -18.85 23.62 -37.38
C ARG A 4 -18.07 22.32 -37.09
N SER A 5 -16.74 22.29 -37.23
CA SER A 5 -15.94 21.08 -36.99
C SER A 5 -15.71 20.75 -35.51
N ARG A 6 -15.77 21.75 -34.60
CA ARG A 6 -15.67 21.53 -33.14
C ARG A 6 -16.96 20.97 -32.54
N PHE A 7 -18.13 21.41 -33.04
CA PHE A 7 -19.43 20.88 -32.61
C PHE A 7 -19.65 19.43 -33.08
N VAL A 8 -19.27 19.12 -34.32
CA VAL A 8 -19.34 17.76 -34.89
C VAL A 8 -18.40 16.80 -34.15
N LYS A 9 -17.17 17.20 -33.78
CA LYS A 9 -16.27 16.38 -32.95
C LYS A 9 -16.79 16.12 -31.52
N LYS A 10 -17.44 17.10 -30.88
CA LYS A 10 -18.07 16.94 -29.56
C LYS A 10 -19.35 16.07 -29.62
N SER A 11 -20.07 16.09 -30.74
CA SER A 11 -21.26 15.28 -31.00
C SER A 11 -20.88 13.83 -31.32
N LEU A 12 -19.92 13.60 -32.23
CA LEU A 12 -19.39 12.26 -32.52
C LEU A 12 -18.76 11.63 -31.28
N GLY A 13 -18.04 12.40 -30.47
CA GLY A 13 -17.46 11.91 -29.22
C GLY A 13 -18.51 11.51 -28.18
N ARG A 14 -19.67 12.18 -28.15
CA ARG A 14 -20.80 11.80 -27.30
C ARG A 14 -21.51 10.56 -27.83
N PHE A 15 -21.80 10.50 -29.13
CA PHE A 15 -22.43 9.35 -29.77
C PHE A 15 -21.56 8.07 -29.70
N ALA A 16 -20.26 8.19 -29.96
CA ALA A 16 -19.31 7.09 -29.79
C ALA A 16 -19.18 6.63 -28.34
N ARG A 17 -19.28 7.55 -27.37
CA ARG A 17 -19.36 7.20 -25.95
C ARG A 17 -20.65 6.45 -25.66
N THR A 18 -21.81 6.95 -26.07
CA THR A 18 -23.12 6.29 -25.89
C THR A 18 -23.15 4.89 -26.51
N MET A 19 -22.62 4.74 -27.72
CA MET A 19 -22.50 3.43 -28.39
C MET A 19 -21.56 2.48 -27.64
N LEU A 20 -20.46 3.00 -27.08
CA LEU A 20 -19.61 2.23 -26.18
C LEU A 20 -20.37 1.84 -24.91
N LEU A 21 -21.32 2.62 -24.40
CA LEU A 21 -22.12 2.24 -23.21
C LEU A 21 -23.08 1.08 -23.50
N LEU A 22 -23.56 0.96 -24.74
CA LEU A 22 -24.53 -0.05 -25.17
C LEU A 22 -23.87 -1.38 -25.60
N MET A 23 -22.54 -1.43 -25.70
CA MET A 23 -21.82 -2.63 -26.09
C MET A 23 -21.75 -3.67 -24.95
N PRO A 24 -21.81 -4.97 -25.28
CA PRO A 24 -21.46 -6.04 -24.35
C PRO A 24 -20.10 -5.82 -23.68
N ILE A 25 -19.99 -6.18 -22.39
CA ILE A 25 -18.79 -5.98 -21.56
C ILE A 25 -17.53 -6.52 -22.25
N SER A 26 -17.60 -7.72 -22.85
CA SER A 26 -16.47 -8.36 -23.54
C SER A 26 -15.90 -7.53 -24.70
N LEU A 27 -16.76 -6.89 -25.50
CA LEU A 27 -16.36 -6.02 -26.60
C LEU A 27 -15.77 -4.70 -26.09
N ARG A 28 -16.36 -4.13 -25.04
CA ARG A 28 -15.83 -2.91 -24.38
C ARG A 28 -14.45 -3.15 -23.82
N TYR A 29 -14.23 -4.30 -23.17
CA TYR A 29 -12.95 -4.67 -22.57
C TYR A 29 -11.87 -4.85 -23.65
N SER A 30 -12.22 -5.50 -24.76
CA SER A 30 -11.33 -5.59 -25.92
C SER A 30 -10.98 -4.21 -26.48
N PHE A 31 -11.97 -3.30 -26.54
CA PHE A 31 -11.77 -1.92 -26.98
C PHE A 31 -10.81 -1.16 -26.05
N TYR A 32 -11.05 -1.12 -24.73
CA TYR A 32 -10.16 -0.45 -23.77
C TYR A 32 -8.70 -0.91 -23.91
N ARG A 33 -8.48 -2.23 -23.97
CA ARG A 33 -7.15 -2.82 -24.17
C ARG A 33 -6.47 -2.45 -25.49
N LYS A 34 -7.20 -2.03 -26.53
CA LYS A 34 -6.62 -1.58 -27.81
C LYS A 34 -6.07 -0.15 -27.73
N PHE A 35 -6.59 0.69 -26.83
CA PHE A 35 -6.20 2.09 -26.67
C PHE A 35 -5.09 2.30 -25.64
N VAL A 36 -4.82 1.30 -24.80
CA VAL A 36 -3.67 1.29 -23.90
C VAL A 36 -2.38 1.50 -24.71
N LYS A 37 -1.61 2.51 -24.29
CA LYS A 37 -0.28 2.81 -24.82
C LYS A 37 0.65 3.08 -23.65
N VAL A 38 1.68 2.27 -23.50
CA VAL A 38 2.75 2.55 -22.55
C VAL A 38 3.70 3.60 -23.11
N PRO A 39 4.34 4.41 -22.26
CA PRO A 39 5.37 5.35 -22.68
C PRO A 39 6.49 4.60 -23.43
N SER A 40 6.95 5.18 -24.54
CA SER A 40 8.12 4.68 -25.30
C SER A 40 9.32 5.62 -25.18
N LYS A 41 9.08 6.84 -24.72
CA LYS A 41 10.10 7.82 -24.37
C LYS A 41 9.90 8.14 -22.89
N ILE A 42 10.99 8.07 -22.15
CA ILE A 42 11.04 8.35 -20.72
C ILE A 42 11.18 9.88 -20.59
N ASP A 43 10.24 10.53 -19.92
CA ASP A 43 10.44 11.92 -19.48
C ASP A 43 11.32 11.87 -18.23
N THR A 44 12.62 12.09 -18.42
CA THR A 44 13.64 12.02 -17.37
C THR A 44 13.53 13.16 -16.34
N SER A 45 12.66 14.15 -16.56
CA SER A 45 12.48 15.26 -15.62
C SER A 45 11.68 14.91 -14.37
N VAL A 46 10.97 13.77 -14.36
CA VAL A 46 10.18 13.30 -13.21
C VAL A 46 10.89 12.14 -12.53
N ARG A 47 11.05 12.19 -11.21
CA ARG A 47 11.51 11.07 -10.38
C ARG A 47 10.33 10.49 -9.61
N PHE A 48 10.29 9.17 -9.43
CA PHE A 48 9.29 8.53 -8.57
C PHE A 48 9.97 8.03 -7.31
N LYS A 49 9.45 8.42 -6.14
CA LYS A 49 10.02 8.10 -4.83
C LYS A 49 8.92 7.99 -3.77
N ILE A 50 9.27 7.56 -2.57
CA ILE A 50 8.43 7.73 -1.37
C ILE A 50 8.47 9.20 -0.97
N ALA A 51 7.35 9.77 -0.54
CA ALA A 51 7.33 11.11 0.06
C ALA A 51 8.02 11.04 1.43
N GLU A 52 9.03 11.86 1.65
CA GLU A 52 9.85 11.80 2.87
C GLU A 52 9.78 13.10 3.66
N THR A 53 9.47 14.24 3.03
CA THR A 53 9.48 15.54 3.73
C THR A 53 8.09 16.08 3.98
N LYS A 54 7.97 16.99 4.96
CA LYS A 54 6.74 17.77 5.19
C LYS A 54 6.22 18.41 3.90
N ASP A 55 7.10 19.07 3.14
CA ASP A 55 6.75 19.78 1.92
C ASP A 55 6.22 18.83 0.83
N GLU A 56 6.89 17.70 0.61
CA GLU A 56 6.43 16.67 -0.32
C GLU A 56 5.05 16.10 0.07
N LEU A 57 4.84 15.83 1.36
CA LEU A 57 3.57 15.33 1.89
C LEU A 57 2.44 16.36 1.72
N GLU A 58 2.71 17.62 2.05
CA GLU A 58 1.74 18.71 1.91
C GLU A 58 1.35 18.92 0.44
N GLN A 59 2.33 18.95 -0.47
CA GLN A 59 2.08 19.02 -1.90
C GLN A 59 1.28 17.81 -2.42
N ALA A 60 1.55 16.61 -1.93
CA ALA A 60 0.81 15.39 -2.28
C ALA A 60 -0.66 15.47 -1.83
N PHE A 61 -0.90 15.83 -0.56
CA PHE A 61 -2.25 15.97 -0.01
C PHE A 61 -3.04 17.11 -0.66
N HIS A 62 -2.36 18.19 -1.04
CA HIS A 62 -2.96 19.30 -1.76
C HIS A 62 -3.29 18.96 -3.23
N LEU A 63 -2.39 18.27 -3.93
CA LEU A 63 -2.65 17.75 -5.28
C LEU A 63 -3.85 16.80 -5.27
N LEU A 64 -3.91 15.94 -4.26
CA LEU A 64 -5.01 15.01 -4.06
C LEU A 64 -6.33 15.75 -3.82
N TYR A 65 -6.36 16.72 -2.90
CA TYR A 65 -7.50 17.59 -2.65
C TYR A 65 -8.02 18.22 -3.94
N LYS A 66 -7.14 18.92 -4.69
CA LYS A 66 -7.50 19.58 -5.95
C LYS A 66 -8.09 18.60 -6.96
N ALA A 67 -7.52 17.40 -7.08
CA ALA A 67 -8.02 16.39 -7.99
C ALA A 67 -9.43 15.92 -7.58
N TYR A 68 -9.65 15.66 -6.28
CA TYR A 68 -10.88 15.06 -5.77
C TYR A 68 -12.04 16.06 -5.73
N VAL A 69 -11.80 17.30 -5.33
CA VAL A 69 -12.80 18.39 -5.43
C VAL A 69 -13.24 18.58 -6.87
N SER A 70 -12.32 18.55 -7.84
CA SER A 70 -12.65 18.77 -9.25
C SER A 70 -13.59 17.73 -9.87
N VAL A 71 -13.77 16.58 -9.21
CA VAL A 71 -14.66 15.49 -9.64
C VAL A 71 -15.73 15.14 -8.60
N GLY A 72 -15.87 15.95 -7.54
CA GLY A 72 -16.92 15.79 -6.52
C GLY A 72 -16.66 14.70 -5.47
N LEU A 73 -15.46 14.12 -5.42
CA LEU A 73 -15.08 13.09 -4.43
C LEU A 73 -14.73 13.67 -3.05
N GLN A 74 -14.65 15.00 -2.96
CA GLN A 74 -14.38 15.73 -1.74
C GLN A 74 -15.08 17.09 -1.82
N GLN A 75 -15.65 17.50 -0.69
CA GLN A 75 -16.14 18.87 -0.50
C GLN A 75 -14.97 19.81 -0.22
N GLU A 76 -15.14 21.08 -0.57
CA GLU A 76 -14.13 22.09 -0.27
C GLU A 76 -13.93 22.22 1.25
N ASN A 77 -12.68 22.43 1.67
CA ASN A 77 -12.32 22.67 3.06
C ASN A 77 -11.26 23.77 3.17
N GLU A 78 -11.12 24.37 4.35
CA GLU A 78 -10.23 25.51 4.58
C GLU A 78 -8.76 25.17 4.38
N SER A 79 -8.35 23.97 4.81
CA SER A 79 -6.96 23.50 4.71
C SER A 79 -6.51 23.27 3.27
N GLN A 80 -7.45 23.02 2.35
CA GLN A 80 -7.19 22.57 0.98
C GLN A 80 -6.31 21.31 0.92
N LEU A 81 -6.40 20.47 1.94
CA LEU A 81 -5.71 19.19 2.04
C LEU A 81 -6.73 18.05 2.08
N ARG A 82 -6.34 16.91 1.51
CA ARG A 82 -7.02 15.64 1.71
C ARG A 82 -6.16 14.73 2.56
N VAL A 83 -6.42 14.75 3.85
CA VAL A 83 -5.82 13.86 4.85
C VAL A 83 -6.91 12.96 5.42
N THR A 84 -6.57 11.72 5.72
CA THR A 84 -7.48 10.72 6.32
C THR A 84 -6.71 9.98 7.41
N PRO A 85 -7.39 9.35 8.40
CA PRO A 85 -6.72 8.66 9.48
C PRO A 85 -5.73 7.58 9.02
N TYR A 86 -5.99 6.95 7.87
CA TYR A 86 -5.13 5.94 7.27
C TYR A 86 -3.74 6.49 6.89
N HIS A 87 -3.61 7.79 6.62
CA HIS A 87 -2.31 8.40 6.35
C HIS A 87 -1.40 8.46 7.61
N ALA A 88 -1.96 8.36 8.81
CA ALA A 88 -1.19 8.33 10.07
C ALA A 88 -0.66 6.93 10.42
N LEU A 89 -1.10 5.89 9.71
CA LEU A 89 -0.68 4.52 10.01
C LEU A 89 0.79 4.33 9.64
N PRO A 90 1.62 3.73 10.51
CA PRO A 90 3.00 3.38 10.18
C PRO A 90 3.12 2.43 8.97
N SER A 91 2.05 1.71 8.68
CA SER A 91 1.92 0.77 7.57
C SER A 91 1.35 1.40 6.28
N THR A 92 1.32 2.73 6.21
CA THR A 92 0.94 3.48 5.01
C THR A 92 2.17 4.12 4.36
N THR A 93 2.36 3.87 3.07
CA THR A 93 3.42 4.51 2.26
C THR A 93 2.80 5.42 1.21
N ILE A 94 3.28 6.67 1.10
CA ILE A 94 2.85 7.63 0.08
C ILE A 94 3.91 7.67 -1.02
N LEU A 95 3.53 7.27 -2.23
CA LEU A 95 4.40 7.31 -3.41
C LEU A 95 4.12 8.57 -4.22
N ILE A 96 5.16 9.28 -4.64
CA ILE A 96 5.07 10.54 -5.38
C ILE A 96 5.88 10.52 -6.67
N GLY A 97 5.42 11.29 -7.65
CA GLY A 97 6.21 11.71 -8.80
C GLY A 97 6.61 13.17 -8.64
N VAL A 98 7.91 13.46 -8.59
CA VAL A 98 8.47 14.79 -8.35
C VAL A 98 9.18 15.31 -9.59
N LYS A 99 8.89 16.54 -9.99
CA LYS A 99 9.63 17.25 -11.04
C LYS A 99 10.24 18.52 -10.47
N GLU A 100 11.57 18.62 -10.57
CA GLU A 100 12.41 19.72 -10.06
C GLU A 100 12.32 19.91 -8.54
N ASP A 101 11.13 20.14 -7.98
CA ASP A 101 10.77 20.04 -6.54
C ASP A 101 9.24 19.97 -6.34
N ARG A 102 8.48 19.86 -7.44
CA ARG A 102 7.01 19.84 -7.42
C ARG A 102 6.47 18.44 -7.48
N VAL A 103 5.58 18.08 -6.55
CA VAL A 103 4.80 16.84 -6.63
C VAL A 103 3.76 16.97 -7.75
N VAL A 104 3.87 16.13 -8.78
CA VAL A 104 3.00 16.11 -9.97
C VAL A 104 2.16 14.85 -10.07
N ALA A 105 2.43 13.85 -9.23
CA ALA A 105 1.67 12.62 -9.13
C ALA A 105 1.78 12.07 -7.71
N THR A 106 0.72 11.43 -7.20
CA THR A 106 0.69 10.79 -5.88
C THR A 106 -0.23 9.57 -5.87
N LEU A 107 0.08 8.58 -5.03
CA LEU A 107 -0.82 7.52 -4.57
C LEU A 107 -0.38 7.04 -3.19
N SER A 108 -1.30 6.48 -2.42
CA SER A 108 -1.02 5.88 -1.11
C SER A 108 -1.23 4.37 -1.15
N LEU A 109 -0.35 3.63 -0.50
CA LEU A 109 -0.47 2.20 -0.23
C LEU A 109 -0.72 2.01 1.26
N ILE A 110 -1.86 1.42 1.61
CA ILE A 110 -2.28 1.20 3.00
C ILE A 110 -2.26 -0.30 3.24
N ALA A 111 -1.33 -0.81 4.04
CA ALA A 111 -1.34 -2.23 4.40
C ALA A 111 -2.44 -2.51 5.43
N ASP A 112 -3.10 -3.65 5.28
CA ASP A 112 -4.15 -4.10 6.18
C ASP A 112 -3.60 -4.26 7.61
N SER A 113 -4.37 -3.80 8.60
CA SER A 113 -3.96 -3.73 10.00
C SER A 113 -5.17 -3.85 10.91
N ALA A 114 -4.97 -3.78 12.23
CA ALA A 114 -6.09 -3.73 13.18
C ALA A 114 -6.99 -2.49 13.00
N PHE A 115 -6.49 -1.45 12.33
CA PHE A 115 -7.30 -0.28 11.94
C PHE A 115 -8.25 -0.58 10.77
N GLY A 116 -7.97 -1.65 10.02
CA GLY A 116 -8.66 -2.03 8.79
C GLY A 116 -8.10 -1.32 7.55
N LEU A 117 -8.81 -1.49 6.45
CA LEU A 117 -8.63 -0.78 5.19
C LEU A 117 -9.78 0.21 4.98
N PRO A 118 -9.59 1.29 4.21
CA PRO A 118 -10.70 2.18 3.86
C PRO A 118 -11.89 1.40 3.27
N SER A 119 -11.63 0.43 2.40
CA SER A 119 -12.67 -0.36 1.71
C SER A 119 -13.49 -1.29 2.62
N ASP A 120 -13.14 -1.46 3.90
CA ASP A 120 -13.92 -2.31 4.83
C ASP A 120 -15.35 -1.81 5.04
N TRP A 121 -15.58 -0.51 4.86
CA TRP A 121 -16.93 0.06 4.93
C TRP A 121 -17.77 -0.28 3.69
N ALA A 122 -17.11 -0.62 2.59
CA ALA A 122 -17.76 -0.79 1.29
C ALA A 122 -17.89 -2.25 0.83
N ALA A 123 -17.12 -3.18 1.41
CA ALA A 123 -17.20 -4.61 1.07
C ALA A 123 -16.65 -5.51 2.19
N ASP A 124 -17.14 -6.76 2.26
CA ASP A 124 -16.57 -7.76 3.16
C ASP A 124 -15.28 -8.37 2.59
N LEU A 125 -14.13 -8.01 3.18
CA LEU A 125 -12.82 -8.51 2.79
C LEU A 125 -12.38 -9.78 3.55
N SER A 126 -13.25 -10.35 4.39
CA SER A 126 -12.90 -11.48 5.29
C SER A 126 -12.35 -12.68 4.55
N ASP A 127 -12.95 -13.07 3.43
CA ASP A 127 -12.49 -14.22 2.64
C ASP A 127 -11.15 -13.97 1.93
N ILE A 128 -10.93 -12.74 1.47
CA ILE A 128 -9.64 -12.33 0.88
C ILE A 128 -8.55 -12.38 1.95
N ARG A 129 -8.82 -11.84 3.14
CA ARG A 129 -7.91 -11.88 4.30
C ARG A 129 -7.60 -13.30 4.77
N LYS A 130 -8.58 -14.22 4.71
CA LYS A 130 -8.34 -15.64 5.04
C LYS A 130 -7.43 -16.34 4.02
N ARG A 131 -7.60 -16.05 2.73
CA ARG A 131 -6.88 -16.72 1.63
C ARG A 131 -5.50 -16.13 1.34
N SER A 132 -5.27 -14.89 1.78
CA SER A 132 -4.11 -14.10 1.39
C SER A 132 -3.26 -13.77 2.59
N LYS A 133 -1.94 -13.80 2.43
CA LYS A 133 -1.03 -13.58 3.56
C LYS A 133 -0.86 -12.09 3.86
N ARG A 134 -0.91 -11.23 2.83
CA ARG A 134 -0.75 -9.77 2.96
C ARG A 134 -1.66 -9.02 1.99
N VAL A 135 -2.63 -8.29 2.54
CA VAL A 135 -3.57 -7.45 1.80
C VAL A 135 -3.16 -5.99 1.98
N ALA A 136 -3.27 -5.20 0.91
CA ALA A 136 -3.07 -3.76 0.94
C ALA A 136 -4.09 -3.07 0.06
N GLU A 137 -4.44 -1.81 0.35
CA GLU A 137 -5.27 -0.97 -0.50
C GLU A 137 -4.40 0.07 -1.23
N VAL A 138 -4.65 0.22 -2.54
CA VAL A 138 -4.17 1.36 -3.32
C VAL A 138 -5.22 2.46 -3.26
N SER A 139 -4.86 3.59 -2.68
CA SER A 139 -5.75 4.73 -2.47
C SER A 139 -5.09 6.05 -2.93
N ALA A 140 -5.81 7.16 -2.78
CA ALA A 140 -5.29 8.51 -2.95
C ALA A 140 -4.57 8.79 -4.29
N LEU A 141 -5.02 8.18 -5.39
CA LEU A 141 -4.41 8.36 -6.71
C LEU A 141 -4.76 9.74 -7.30
N ALA A 142 -3.76 10.59 -7.51
CA ALA A 142 -3.92 11.87 -8.20
C ALA A 142 -2.74 12.21 -9.11
N ILE A 143 -3.03 12.82 -10.26
CA ILE A 143 -2.02 13.31 -11.21
C ILE A 143 -2.40 14.72 -11.64
N ALA A 144 -1.43 15.63 -11.58
CA ALA A 144 -1.55 17.02 -12.00
C ALA A 144 -2.05 17.09 -13.46
N LYS A 145 -2.96 18.04 -13.73
CA LYS A 145 -3.81 18.05 -14.95
C LYS A 145 -3.00 17.98 -16.24
N GLU A 146 -1.89 18.70 -16.30
CA GLU A 146 -0.96 18.80 -17.41
C GLU A 146 -0.10 17.55 -17.64
N TYR A 147 -0.04 16.63 -16.66
CA TYR A 147 0.68 15.36 -16.73
C TYR A 147 -0.25 14.13 -16.91
N ARG A 148 -1.57 14.32 -16.90
CA ARG A 148 -2.55 13.24 -17.09
C ARG A 148 -2.31 12.52 -18.44
N GLY A 149 -2.36 11.19 -18.41
CA GLY A 149 -2.08 10.34 -19.56
C GLY A 149 -0.59 10.08 -19.85
N ARG A 150 0.34 10.78 -19.17
CA ARG A 150 1.79 10.54 -19.27
C ARG A 150 2.37 9.83 -18.06
N LEU A 151 1.92 10.21 -16.86
CA LEU A 151 2.50 9.69 -15.59
C LEU A 151 1.73 8.53 -14.97
N LEU A 152 0.54 8.18 -15.45
CA LEU A 152 -0.24 7.07 -14.89
C LEU A 152 0.51 5.74 -14.97
N TRP A 153 0.99 5.35 -16.16
CA TRP A 153 1.70 4.08 -16.33
C TRP A 153 3.03 4.01 -15.58
N PRO A 154 3.88 5.06 -15.58
CA PRO A 154 5.07 5.10 -14.71
C PRO A 154 4.73 4.97 -13.23
N LEU A 155 3.71 5.71 -12.75
CA LEU A 155 3.32 5.66 -11.35
C LEU A 155 2.79 4.28 -10.93
N LEU A 156 1.92 3.66 -11.75
CA LEU A 156 1.43 2.30 -11.49
C LEU A 156 2.54 1.26 -11.56
N LYS A 157 3.54 1.44 -12.44
CA LYS A 157 4.71 0.55 -12.49
C LYS A 157 5.59 0.71 -11.25
N TYR A 158 5.85 1.94 -10.82
CA TYR A 158 6.59 2.21 -9.59
C TYR A 158 5.88 1.58 -8.39
N MET A 159 4.56 1.77 -8.27
CA MET A 159 3.72 1.12 -7.27
C MET A 159 3.83 -0.41 -7.34
N TYR A 160 3.69 -1.02 -8.53
CA TYR A 160 3.78 -2.46 -8.69
C TYR A 160 5.14 -3.02 -8.25
N GLU A 161 6.23 -2.39 -8.68
CA GLU A 161 7.59 -2.80 -8.28
C GLU A 161 7.82 -2.58 -6.78
N TYR A 162 7.34 -1.46 -6.23
CA TYR A 162 7.41 -1.21 -4.80
C TYR A 162 6.63 -2.25 -4.00
N CYS A 163 5.40 -2.58 -4.43
CA CYS A 163 4.57 -3.59 -3.78
C CYS A 163 5.21 -4.98 -3.79
N THR A 164 5.78 -5.39 -4.93
CA THR A 164 6.33 -6.74 -5.11
C THR A 164 7.73 -6.91 -4.51
N ARG A 165 8.52 -5.84 -4.42
CA ARG A 165 9.92 -5.89 -3.92
C ARG A 165 10.07 -5.44 -2.47
N TYR A 166 9.24 -4.50 -1.99
CA TYR A 166 9.46 -3.81 -0.71
C TYR A 166 8.26 -3.88 0.23
N PHE A 167 7.05 -3.54 -0.23
CA PHE A 167 5.85 -3.52 0.62
C PHE A 167 5.35 -4.93 0.98
N GLY A 168 5.69 -5.90 0.13
CA GLY A 168 5.39 -7.32 0.32
C GLY A 168 3.91 -7.68 0.18
N ALA A 169 3.08 -6.84 -0.45
CA ALA A 169 1.67 -7.12 -0.65
C ALA A 169 1.46 -8.31 -1.61
N ASP A 170 0.51 -9.18 -1.29
CA ASP A 170 0.08 -10.27 -2.16
C ASP A 170 -1.21 -9.91 -2.91
N ILE A 171 -2.12 -9.20 -2.26
CA ILE A 171 -3.36 -8.67 -2.85
C ILE A 171 -3.39 -7.15 -2.74
N LEU A 172 -3.75 -6.47 -3.84
CA LEU A 172 -4.10 -5.06 -3.86
C LEU A 172 -5.61 -4.87 -3.95
N ILE A 173 -6.19 -4.10 -3.05
CA ILE A 173 -7.59 -3.65 -3.06
C ILE A 173 -7.66 -2.25 -3.66
N ALA A 174 -8.74 -1.94 -4.38
CA ALA A 174 -9.06 -0.59 -4.80
C ALA A 174 -10.59 -0.36 -4.75
N ALA A 175 -11.01 0.73 -4.10
CA ALA A 175 -12.39 1.23 -4.18
C ALA A 175 -12.51 2.24 -5.33
N LEU A 176 -13.34 1.94 -6.33
CA LEU A 176 -13.41 2.66 -7.59
C LEU A 176 -14.80 3.22 -7.83
N THR A 177 -14.89 4.52 -8.09
CA THR A 177 -16.19 5.17 -8.32
C THR A 177 -16.81 4.73 -9.64
N THR A 178 -18.10 4.42 -9.60
CA THR A 178 -18.85 3.95 -10.77
C THR A 178 -19.05 5.01 -11.86
N PRO A 179 -19.29 6.31 -11.58
CA PRO A 179 -19.55 7.28 -12.64
C PRO A 179 -18.35 7.52 -13.56
N SER A 180 -17.13 7.35 -13.02
CA SER A 180 -15.89 7.49 -13.78
C SER A 180 -15.62 6.30 -14.71
N ARG A 181 -16.29 5.16 -14.48
CA ARG A 181 -16.01 3.85 -15.09
C ARG A 181 -14.55 3.42 -14.95
N ALA A 182 -13.87 3.90 -13.90
CA ALA A 182 -12.52 3.46 -13.60
C ALA A 182 -12.47 1.94 -13.35
N HIS A 183 -13.47 1.38 -12.67
CA HIS A 183 -13.62 -0.06 -12.43
C HIS A 183 -13.49 -0.90 -13.73
N GLU A 184 -14.21 -0.55 -14.81
CA GLU A 184 -14.09 -1.27 -16.08
C GLU A 184 -12.67 -1.22 -16.69
N LEU A 185 -11.91 -0.14 -16.45
CA LEU A 185 -10.51 -0.05 -16.87
C LEU A 185 -9.62 -0.93 -15.99
N TYR A 186 -9.85 -0.96 -14.68
CA TYR A 186 -9.09 -1.80 -13.76
C TYR A 186 -9.33 -3.29 -14.05
N GLU A 187 -10.58 -3.71 -14.23
CA GLU A 187 -10.92 -5.07 -14.67
C GLU A 187 -10.30 -5.41 -16.03
N SER A 188 -10.59 -4.59 -17.04
CA SER A 188 -10.25 -4.95 -18.43
C SER A 188 -8.78 -4.80 -18.76
N VAL A 189 -8.10 -3.84 -18.15
CA VAL A 189 -6.71 -3.48 -18.46
C VAL A 189 -5.73 -4.01 -17.42
N LEU A 190 -6.04 -3.83 -16.13
CA LEU A 190 -5.18 -4.21 -15.00
C LEU A 190 -5.55 -5.56 -14.39
N ALA A 191 -6.57 -6.25 -14.92
CA ALA A 191 -6.99 -7.60 -14.52
C ALA A 191 -7.41 -7.72 -13.05
N PHE A 192 -7.93 -6.62 -12.50
CA PHE A 192 -8.64 -6.61 -11.22
C PHE A 192 -9.93 -7.42 -11.33
N GLU A 193 -10.37 -7.95 -10.20
CA GLU A 193 -11.60 -8.73 -10.05
C GLU A 193 -12.45 -8.08 -8.96
N LYS A 194 -13.77 -8.00 -9.17
CA LYS A 194 -14.66 -7.43 -8.17
C LYS A 194 -14.69 -8.31 -6.92
N VAL A 195 -14.70 -7.66 -5.75
CA VAL A 195 -14.99 -8.33 -4.48
C VAL A 195 -16.49 -8.62 -4.40
N GLU A 196 -17.31 -7.61 -4.70
CA GLU A 196 -18.77 -7.69 -4.75
C GLU A 196 -19.28 -7.16 -6.10
N GLU A 197 -20.34 -7.75 -6.64
CA GLU A 197 -20.85 -7.35 -7.96
C GLU A 197 -21.56 -5.99 -7.95
N GLN A 198 -22.19 -5.65 -6.82
CA GLN A 198 -23.00 -4.45 -6.67
C GLN A 198 -22.15 -3.28 -6.16
N ALA A 199 -22.45 -2.09 -6.67
CA ALA A 199 -21.86 -0.88 -6.14
C ALA A 199 -22.58 -0.47 -4.86
N THR A 200 -21.84 0.10 -3.92
CA THR A 200 -22.39 0.66 -2.68
C THR A 200 -22.20 2.18 -2.63
N GLU A 201 -23.17 2.88 -2.08
CA GLU A 201 -23.10 4.32 -1.79
C GLU A 201 -22.61 4.58 -0.37
N ASP A 202 -22.55 3.56 0.50
CA ASP A 202 -22.14 3.66 1.90
C ASP A 202 -20.61 3.75 2.03
N TYR A 203 -20.04 4.80 1.44
CA TYR A 203 -18.60 5.02 1.42
C TYR A 203 -18.27 6.51 1.45
N ALA A 204 -18.20 7.05 2.66
CA ALA A 204 -17.96 8.48 2.92
C ALA A 204 -16.68 9.01 2.27
N PHE A 205 -15.63 8.18 2.12
CA PHE A 205 -14.39 8.60 1.44
C PHE A 205 -14.59 8.97 -0.02
N SER A 206 -15.65 8.52 -0.68
CA SER A 206 -16.02 8.94 -2.04
C SER A 206 -16.98 10.12 -2.08
N ASN A 207 -17.29 10.74 -0.93
CA ASN A 207 -18.41 11.68 -0.79
C ASN A 207 -19.74 11.03 -1.23
N TYR A 208 -19.94 9.76 -0.84
CA TYR A 208 -21.11 8.93 -1.13
C TYR A 208 -21.40 8.74 -2.62
N ILE A 209 -20.38 8.90 -3.48
CA ILE A 209 -20.45 8.54 -4.89
C ILE A 209 -20.31 7.01 -4.99
N PRO A 210 -21.26 6.28 -5.62
CA PRO A 210 -21.24 4.82 -5.57
C PRO A 210 -19.93 4.21 -6.04
N VAL A 211 -19.40 3.26 -5.27
CA VAL A 211 -18.12 2.59 -5.50
C VAL A 211 -18.27 1.09 -5.70
N VAL A 212 -17.36 0.50 -6.45
CA VAL A 212 -17.13 -0.95 -6.53
C VAL A 212 -15.76 -1.22 -5.93
N VAL A 213 -15.68 -2.22 -5.05
CA VAL A 213 -14.41 -2.68 -4.50
C VAL A 213 -13.89 -3.81 -5.38
N GLU A 214 -12.63 -3.68 -5.81
CA GLU A 214 -11.95 -4.67 -6.63
C GLU A 214 -10.62 -5.09 -5.99
N HIS A 215 -10.13 -6.26 -6.37
CA HIS A 215 -8.86 -6.81 -5.92
C HIS A 215 -7.99 -7.31 -7.09
N LEU A 216 -6.67 -7.26 -6.90
CA LEU A 216 -5.67 -7.83 -7.79
C LEU A 216 -4.72 -8.73 -7.00
N ASP A 217 -4.66 -10.00 -7.38
CA ASP A 217 -3.65 -10.95 -6.89
C ASP A 217 -2.32 -10.70 -7.62
N LEU A 218 -1.36 -10.09 -6.92
CA LEU A 218 -0.05 -9.72 -7.46
C LEU A 218 0.79 -10.93 -7.86
N ASN A 219 0.58 -12.08 -7.23
CA ASN A 219 1.27 -13.32 -7.58
C ASN A 219 0.78 -13.89 -8.92
N LYS A 220 -0.50 -13.66 -9.26
CA LYS A 220 -1.12 -14.10 -10.52
C LYS A 220 -1.14 -13.01 -11.60
N ALA A 221 -0.88 -11.76 -11.23
CA ALA A 221 -0.97 -10.61 -12.14
C ALA A 221 -0.07 -10.77 -13.37
N VAL A 222 1.15 -11.31 -13.18
CA VAL A 222 2.12 -11.54 -14.26
C VAL A 222 1.56 -12.50 -15.31
N ASP A 223 0.97 -13.62 -14.88
CA ASP A 223 0.40 -14.62 -15.78
C ASP A 223 -0.85 -14.10 -16.50
N LYS A 224 -1.71 -13.35 -15.78
CA LYS A 224 -2.86 -12.67 -16.38
C LYS A 224 -2.40 -11.67 -17.45
N PHE A 225 -1.36 -10.88 -17.16
CA PHE A 225 -0.82 -9.93 -18.12
C PHE A 225 -0.18 -10.63 -19.33
N ALA A 226 0.53 -11.74 -19.12
CA ALA A 226 1.10 -12.52 -20.21
C ALA A 226 0.01 -12.95 -21.20
N LYS A 227 -1.08 -13.54 -20.70
CA LYS A 227 -2.24 -13.96 -21.52
C LYS A 227 -2.84 -12.79 -22.30
N LEU A 228 -3.00 -11.63 -21.66
CA LEU A 228 -3.66 -10.47 -22.25
C LEU A 228 -2.78 -9.67 -23.23
N TYR A 229 -1.46 -9.66 -23.04
CA TYR A 229 -0.57 -8.67 -23.66
C TYR A 229 0.69 -9.23 -24.31
N ALA A 230 1.17 -10.44 -23.99
CA ALA A 230 2.46 -10.94 -24.49
C ALA A 230 2.54 -11.00 -26.03
N HIS A 231 1.43 -11.28 -26.69
CA HIS A 231 1.32 -11.32 -28.15
C HIS A 231 1.27 -9.92 -28.82
N LYS A 232 1.23 -8.84 -28.04
CA LYS A 232 1.12 -7.47 -28.56
C LYS A 232 2.49 -6.81 -28.74
N LYS A 233 2.56 -5.85 -29.67
CA LYS A 233 3.73 -4.98 -29.86
C LYS A 233 4.07 -4.20 -28.59
N ASN A 234 5.36 -3.95 -28.32
CA ASN A 234 5.88 -3.33 -27.09
C ASN A 234 5.07 -2.12 -26.59
N ARG A 235 4.70 -1.19 -27.47
CA ARG A 235 3.91 0.01 -27.08
C ARG A 235 2.52 -0.27 -26.52
N LYS A 236 2.00 -1.48 -26.67
CA LYS A 236 0.70 -1.94 -26.14
C LYS A 236 0.83 -3.18 -25.25
N ASN A 237 2.06 -3.55 -24.89
CA ASN A 237 2.36 -4.76 -24.14
C ASN A 237 2.60 -4.39 -22.67
N LEU A 238 1.55 -4.47 -21.85
CA LEU A 238 1.67 -4.22 -20.41
C LEU A 238 2.48 -5.31 -19.69
N TYR A 239 2.48 -6.54 -20.19
CA TYR A 239 3.28 -7.62 -19.62
C TYR A 239 4.77 -7.29 -19.66
N SER A 240 5.32 -6.99 -20.85
CA SER A 240 6.72 -6.58 -20.97
C SER A 240 7.00 -5.26 -20.23
N TYR A 241 6.05 -4.32 -20.21
CA TYR A 241 6.24 -3.07 -19.49
C TYR A 241 6.35 -3.24 -17.96
N PHE A 242 5.51 -4.06 -17.34
CA PHE A 242 5.60 -4.29 -15.90
C PHE A 242 6.75 -5.23 -15.54
N ARG A 243 7.04 -6.23 -16.38
CA ARG A 243 8.04 -7.28 -16.08
C ARG A 243 9.47 -6.94 -16.48
N GLU A 244 9.68 -6.39 -17.67
CA GLU A 244 11.00 -6.32 -18.31
C GLU A 244 11.55 -4.89 -18.39
N PHE A 245 10.68 -3.91 -18.59
CA PHE A 245 11.10 -2.53 -18.72
C PHE A 245 11.67 -2.02 -17.39
N VAL A 246 12.89 -1.46 -17.41
CA VAL A 246 13.51 -0.83 -16.25
C VAL A 246 13.38 0.69 -16.42
N ASP A 247 12.77 1.36 -15.43
CA ASP A 247 12.61 2.81 -15.45
C ASP A 247 13.61 3.46 -14.51
N THR A 248 14.61 4.15 -15.06
CA THR A 248 15.70 4.77 -14.29
C THR A 248 15.26 5.96 -13.42
N ARG A 249 13.99 6.38 -13.52
CA ARG A 249 13.41 7.45 -12.71
C ARG A 249 12.98 6.98 -11.33
N PHE A 250 12.91 5.67 -11.10
CA PHE A 250 12.42 5.09 -9.87
C PHE A 250 13.53 5.09 -8.82
N VAL A 251 13.25 5.76 -7.70
CA VAL A 251 14.09 5.78 -6.51
C VAL A 251 13.42 4.88 -5.48
N PHE A 252 14.01 3.72 -5.24
CA PHE A 252 13.55 2.78 -4.22
C PHE A 252 14.27 3.01 -2.89
N PRO A 253 13.65 2.69 -1.74
CA PRO A 253 14.32 2.77 -0.45
C PRO A 253 15.53 1.83 -0.42
N LYS A 254 16.58 2.25 0.31
CA LYS A 254 17.73 1.40 0.60
C LYS A 254 17.44 0.69 1.92
N ARG A 255 17.43 -0.65 1.93
CA ARG A 255 17.18 -1.46 3.13
C ARG A 255 18.32 -2.45 3.34
N GLU A 256 18.80 -2.55 4.58
CA GLU A 256 19.75 -3.60 5.01
C GLU A 256 19.01 -4.92 5.25
N TYR A 257 17.78 -4.84 5.77
CA TYR A 257 16.95 -5.99 6.14
C TYR A 257 15.61 -6.01 5.39
N TYR A 258 14.99 -7.19 5.29
CA TYR A 258 13.68 -7.43 4.66
C TYR A 258 12.49 -6.98 5.54
N HIS A 259 12.58 -5.81 6.16
CA HIS A 259 11.41 -5.13 6.73
C HIS A 259 10.55 -4.55 5.60
N LEU A 260 9.28 -4.27 5.90
CA LEU A 260 8.28 -3.96 4.87
C LEU A 260 7.73 -2.53 4.96
N ASP A 261 7.74 -1.95 6.14
CA ASP A 261 7.16 -0.64 6.43
C ASP A 261 8.21 0.48 6.18
N ASP A 262 7.79 1.59 5.56
CA ASP A 262 8.60 2.81 5.40
C ASP A 262 7.92 3.96 6.18
N PRO A 263 8.12 4.04 7.50
CA PRO A 263 7.46 5.00 8.38
C PRO A 263 8.01 6.40 8.13
N VAL A 264 7.20 7.29 7.56
CA VAL A 264 7.58 8.70 7.31
C VAL A 264 6.96 9.65 8.32
N MET A 265 5.76 9.32 8.80
CA MET A 265 4.98 10.19 9.70
C MET A 265 5.62 10.22 11.09
N THR A 266 6.47 11.22 11.35
CA THR A 266 7.03 11.52 12.68
C THR A 266 5.98 12.13 13.61
N PRO A 267 6.20 12.22 14.94
CA PRO A 267 5.25 12.88 15.84
C PRO A 267 4.95 14.32 15.41
N GLU A 268 5.94 15.08 14.94
CA GLU A 268 5.77 16.45 14.47
C GLU A 268 4.91 16.53 13.19
N LEU A 269 5.10 15.59 12.26
CA LEU A 269 4.28 15.51 11.05
C LEU A 269 2.85 15.08 11.37
N VAL A 270 2.69 14.13 12.29
CA VAL A 270 1.39 13.68 12.77
C VAL A 270 0.64 14.85 13.42
N ASP A 271 1.30 15.60 14.30
CA ASP A 271 0.65 16.76 14.92
C ASP A 271 0.29 17.83 13.88
N TYR A 272 1.24 18.14 12.98
CA TYR A 272 1.01 19.13 11.93
C TYR A 272 -0.16 18.75 11.02
N PHE A 273 -0.17 17.56 10.41
CA PHE A 273 -1.18 17.23 9.41
C PHE A 273 -2.55 16.89 10.02
N PHE A 274 -2.60 16.29 11.21
CA PHE A 274 -3.83 15.68 11.72
C PHE A 274 -4.50 16.46 12.86
N ASN A 275 -3.75 17.35 13.54
CA ASN A 275 -4.28 18.22 14.60
C ASN A 275 -4.25 19.72 14.24
N GLN A 276 -3.21 20.19 13.54
CA GLN A 276 -3.04 21.62 13.23
C GLN A 276 -3.63 22.01 11.86
N ALA A 277 -3.18 21.34 10.80
CA ALA A 277 -3.57 21.66 9.42
C ALA A 277 -4.95 21.08 9.06
N THR A 278 -5.39 20.03 9.76
CA THR A 278 -6.72 19.45 9.59
C THR A 278 -7.30 19.08 10.96
N ASP A 279 -8.61 18.83 10.97
CA ASP A 279 -9.38 18.33 12.11
C ASP A 279 -9.47 16.78 12.12
N CYS A 280 -8.62 16.10 11.35
CA CYS A 280 -8.74 14.67 11.07
C CYS A 280 -8.79 13.81 12.35
N PHE A 281 -7.97 14.11 13.36
CA PHE A 281 -7.96 13.34 14.61
C PHE A 281 -9.13 13.67 15.52
N GLN A 282 -9.61 14.93 15.52
CA GLN A 282 -10.76 15.35 16.32
C GLN A 282 -12.04 14.60 15.91
N ASN A 283 -12.14 14.23 14.64
CA ASN A 283 -13.28 13.53 14.06
C ASN A 283 -13.21 11.99 14.16
N LEU A 284 -12.19 11.43 14.84
CA LEU A 284 -12.09 9.98 15.05
C LEU A 284 -13.14 9.47 16.03
N THR A 285 -13.75 8.33 15.70
CA THR A 285 -14.57 7.59 16.68
C THR A 285 -13.70 7.02 17.81
N VAL A 286 -14.30 6.73 18.97
CA VAL A 286 -13.58 6.10 20.10
C VAL A 286 -12.90 4.79 19.68
N GLU A 287 -13.57 3.99 18.85
CA GLU A 287 -13.00 2.74 18.33
C GLU A 287 -11.77 3.00 17.46
N GLN A 288 -11.83 3.98 16.55
CA GLN A 288 -10.69 4.36 15.72
C GLN A 288 -9.54 4.90 16.57
N GLN A 289 -9.81 5.72 17.58
CA GLN A 289 -8.79 6.21 18.51
C GLN A 289 -8.08 5.05 19.23
N VAL A 290 -8.83 4.07 19.73
CA VAL A 290 -8.28 2.88 20.39
C VAL A 290 -7.41 2.06 19.43
N LYS A 291 -7.90 1.79 18.21
CA LYS A 291 -7.14 1.05 17.18
C LYS A 291 -5.86 1.79 16.80
N LEU A 292 -5.95 3.09 16.51
CA LEU A 292 -4.81 3.91 16.13
C LEU A 292 -3.79 4.00 17.28
N TYR A 293 -4.23 4.22 18.52
CA TYR A 293 -3.36 4.21 19.71
C TYR A 293 -2.54 2.93 19.84
N SER A 294 -3.14 1.77 19.51
CA SER A 294 -2.46 0.47 19.58
C SER A 294 -1.41 0.25 18.48
N LEU A 295 -1.50 1.00 17.38
CA LEU A 295 -0.59 0.93 16.24
C LEU A 295 0.50 1.99 16.28
N LEU A 296 0.28 3.09 17.01
CA LEU A 296 1.24 4.19 17.06
C LEU A 296 2.53 3.80 17.81
N PRO A 297 3.70 4.07 17.21
CA PRO A 297 5.02 3.66 17.69
C PRO A 297 5.38 3.94 19.15
N THR A 298 5.26 5.20 19.58
CA THR A 298 5.87 5.68 20.84
C THR A 298 4.85 6.38 21.73
N ALA A 299 5.25 6.68 22.96
CA ALA A 299 4.42 7.48 23.87
C ALA A 299 4.14 8.89 23.32
N GLU A 300 5.06 9.48 22.57
CA GLU A 300 4.92 10.82 21.99
C GLU A 300 3.78 10.88 20.99
N TYR A 301 3.75 9.95 20.01
CA TYR A 301 2.62 9.84 19.07
C TYR A 301 1.28 9.70 19.79
N ARG A 302 1.26 8.91 20.86
CA ARG A 302 0.03 8.61 21.59
C ARG A 302 -0.51 9.84 22.31
N GLN A 303 0.33 10.78 22.73
CA GLN A 303 -0.13 12.04 23.35
C GLN A 303 -0.82 12.97 22.34
N LEU A 304 -0.61 12.78 21.03
CA LEU A 304 -1.19 13.58 19.97
C LEU A 304 -2.65 13.21 19.66
N LEU A 305 -3.12 12.06 20.12
CA LEU A 305 -4.52 11.65 19.91
C LEU A 305 -5.46 12.40 20.88
N PRO A 306 -6.64 12.85 20.42
CA PRO A 306 -7.63 13.44 21.30
C PRO A 306 -8.16 12.40 22.28
N GLY A 307 -8.51 12.82 23.51
CA GLY A 307 -9.18 11.94 24.48
C GLY A 307 -8.31 10.85 25.13
N THR A 308 -6.98 10.94 25.01
CA THR A 308 -6.01 9.94 25.53
C THR A 308 -6.24 9.52 26.98
N LYS A 309 -6.77 10.41 27.83
CA LYS A 309 -7.12 10.11 29.23
C LYS A 309 -8.02 8.88 29.42
N PHE A 310 -8.90 8.57 28.46
CA PHE A 310 -9.79 7.40 28.52
C PHE A 310 -9.13 6.11 27.99
N VAL A 311 -8.10 6.24 27.14
CA VAL A 311 -7.44 5.12 26.46
C VAL A 311 -6.23 4.63 27.27
N THR A 312 -5.52 5.51 27.98
CA THR A 312 -4.34 5.16 28.78
C THR A 312 -4.59 4.04 29.80
N PRO A 313 -5.70 4.02 30.57
CA PRO A 313 -5.96 2.96 31.56
C PRO A 313 -6.13 1.57 30.94
N ILE A 314 -6.68 1.50 29.72
CA ILE A 314 -6.95 0.24 29.00
C ILE A 314 -5.63 -0.42 28.57
N PHE A 315 -4.63 0.38 28.19
CA PHE A 315 -3.36 -0.11 27.65
C PHE A 315 -2.17 0.01 28.63
N ALA A 316 -2.34 0.59 29.82
CA ALA A 316 -1.27 0.77 30.81
C ALA A 316 -0.60 -0.52 31.29
N LYS A 317 -1.25 -1.68 31.11
CA LYS A 317 -0.68 -3.00 31.43
C LYS A 317 0.14 -3.62 30.31
N ASP A 318 0.11 -3.05 29.11
CA ASP A 318 0.61 -3.69 27.90
C ASP A 318 1.95 -3.07 27.45
N LYS A 319 3.04 -3.40 28.17
CA LYS A 319 4.39 -3.31 27.60
C LYS A 319 4.54 -4.42 26.54
N ARG A 320 3.77 -4.34 25.45
CA ARG A 320 3.94 -5.24 24.32
C ARG A 320 5.35 -5.04 23.78
N MET A 321 6.08 -6.15 23.59
CA MET A 321 7.31 -6.11 22.81
C MET A 321 6.94 -5.66 21.40
N ARG A 322 7.54 -4.56 20.94
CA ARG A 322 7.29 -3.98 19.62
C ARG A 322 7.58 -5.05 18.55
N ARG A 323 6.68 -5.16 17.57
CA ARG A 323 6.79 -6.12 16.47
C ARG A 323 6.93 -5.37 15.16
N PHE A 324 7.78 -5.86 14.27
CA PHE A 324 8.11 -5.26 13.00
C PHE A 324 7.75 -6.21 11.86
N ASN A 325 7.02 -5.74 10.86
CA ASN A 325 6.63 -6.56 9.72
C ASN A 325 7.85 -6.86 8.85
N VAL A 326 8.04 -8.15 8.55
CA VAL A 326 9.13 -8.62 7.68
C VAL A 326 8.60 -9.66 6.69
N LYS A 327 9.34 -9.93 5.61
CA LYS A 327 9.07 -11.07 4.72
C LYS A 327 10.34 -11.88 4.54
N CYS A 328 10.74 -12.58 5.59
CA CYS A 328 11.99 -13.35 5.60
C CYS A 328 11.71 -14.83 5.30
N ARG A 329 12.46 -15.40 4.36
CA ARG A 329 12.44 -16.86 4.14
C ARG A 329 13.26 -17.54 5.24
N GLY A 330 12.80 -18.69 5.69
CA GLY A 330 13.57 -19.47 6.66
C GLY A 330 13.21 -20.94 6.66
N GLN A 331 13.93 -21.68 7.47
CA GLN A 331 13.77 -23.11 7.66
C GLN A 331 13.75 -23.45 9.14
N LEU A 332 12.90 -24.40 9.53
CA LEU A 332 12.81 -24.95 10.88
C LEU A 332 13.25 -26.41 10.86
N SER A 333 14.28 -26.74 11.63
CA SER A 333 14.68 -28.12 11.88
C SER A 333 13.77 -28.76 12.93
N VAL A 334 13.00 -29.76 12.52
CA VAL A 334 12.08 -30.54 13.39
C VAL A 334 12.79 -31.77 13.96
N SER A 335 13.66 -32.39 13.16
CA SER A 335 14.56 -33.49 13.54
C SER A 335 15.90 -33.34 12.80
N GLN A 336 16.83 -34.28 12.97
CA GLN A 336 18.12 -34.25 12.25
C GLN A 336 17.95 -34.28 10.72
N ASP A 337 16.91 -34.94 10.22
CA ASP A 337 16.69 -35.15 8.78
C ASP A 337 15.48 -34.38 8.22
N GLN A 338 14.70 -33.71 9.06
CA GLN A 338 13.48 -33.04 8.65
C GLN A 338 13.54 -31.53 8.89
N THR A 339 13.44 -30.78 7.80
CA THR A 339 13.32 -29.31 7.80
C THR A 339 12.00 -28.88 7.17
N LEU A 340 11.32 -27.93 7.81
CA LEU A 340 10.12 -27.28 7.26
C LEU A 340 10.47 -25.90 6.73
N GLU A 341 9.99 -25.57 5.54
CA GLU A 341 10.06 -24.21 5.04
C GLU A 341 9.11 -23.31 5.82
N MET A 342 9.56 -22.09 6.09
CA MET A 342 8.74 -21.08 6.72
C MET A 342 8.94 -19.69 6.11
N THR A 343 7.93 -18.85 6.28
CA THR A 343 8.01 -17.41 6.02
C THR A 343 7.79 -16.66 7.32
N VAL A 344 8.81 -15.98 7.81
CA VAL A 344 8.69 -15.09 8.97
C VAL A 344 7.99 -13.81 8.53
N ILE A 345 6.90 -13.46 9.22
CA ILE A 345 6.00 -12.36 8.86
C ILE A 345 6.14 -11.14 9.78
N ASP A 346 6.65 -11.33 11.00
CA ASP A 346 7.12 -10.26 11.87
C ASP A 346 8.11 -10.77 12.91
N VAL A 347 8.90 -9.84 13.42
CA VAL A 347 9.91 -10.08 14.45
C VAL A 347 9.74 -9.12 15.62
N SER A 348 10.23 -9.53 16.79
CA SER A 348 10.31 -8.74 18.01
C SER A 348 11.55 -9.17 18.79
N ILE A 349 11.91 -8.40 19.83
CA ILE A 349 13.04 -8.76 20.70
C ILE A 349 12.88 -10.12 21.42
N GLY A 350 11.64 -10.62 21.55
CA GLY A 350 11.34 -11.87 22.25
C GLY A 350 11.04 -13.07 21.36
N GLY A 351 10.90 -12.88 20.04
CA GLY A 351 10.29 -13.90 19.19
C GLY A 351 9.86 -13.40 17.82
N PHE A 352 9.26 -14.28 17.04
CA PHE A 352 8.75 -13.99 15.71
C PHE A 352 7.43 -14.73 15.44
N ARG A 353 6.67 -14.27 14.45
CA ARG A 353 5.57 -15.07 13.87
C ARG A 353 6.01 -15.58 12.52
N ALA A 354 5.64 -16.81 12.20
CA ALA A 354 5.97 -17.43 10.93
C ALA A 354 4.79 -18.26 10.40
N ILE A 355 4.69 -18.29 9.08
CA ILE A 355 3.83 -19.21 8.35
C ILE A 355 4.66 -20.46 8.05
N VAL A 356 4.21 -21.62 8.53
CA VAL A 356 4.91 -22.90 8.36
C VAL A 356 3.95 -23.88 7.71
N LYS A 357 4.27 -24.33 6.49
CA LYS A 357 3.39 -25.24 5.76
C LYS A 357 3.65 -26.68 6.15
N GLY A 358 2.58 -27.46 6.27
CA GLY A 358 2.65 -28.91 6.07
C GLY A 358 3.00 -29.79 7.26
N LEU A 359 2.84 -29.35 8.51
CA LEU A 359 2.81 -30.24 9.68
C LEU A 359 2.25 -29.54 10.92
N GLU A 360 1.47 -30.26 11.73
CA GLU A 360 1.17 -29.80 13.09
C GLU A 360 2.45 -29.77 13.92
N MET A 361 2.79 -28.59 14.42
CA MET A 361 3.98 -28.41 15.25
C MET A 361 3.67 -28.61 16.73
N GLY A 362 4.51 -29.38 17.42
CA GLY A 362 4.51 -29.47 18.88
C GLY A 362 5.22 -28.28 19.56
N SER A 363 5.24 -28.29 20.89
CA SER A 363 5.87 -27.25 21.72
C SER A 363 7.35 -27.53 22.02
N GLN A 364 8.03 -28.39 21.24
CA GLN A 364 9.47 -28.60 21.38
C GLN A 364 10.30 -27.38 20.96
N VAL A 365 11.60 -27.43 21.25
CA VAL A 365 12.57 -26.44 20.76
C VAL A 365 12.98 -26.81 19.34
N TYR A 366 12.87 -25.85 18.45
CA TYR A 366 13.29 -25.93 17.05
C TYR A 366 14.55 -25.11 16.84
N HIS A 367 15.37 -25.54 15.88
CA HIS A 367 16.44 -24.70 15.35
C HIS A 367 15.93 -24.02 14.07
N SER A 368 16.07 -22.71 14.02
CA SER A 368 15.53 -21.87 12.96
C SER A 368 16.66 -21.16 12.24
N ARG A 369 16.67 -21.21 10.90
CA ARG A 369 17.59 -20.46 10.04
C ARG A 369 16.79 -19.49 9.20
N ILE A 370 16.98 -18.19 9.40
CA ILE A 370 16.17 -17.12 8.81
C ILE A 370 17.07 -16.22 7.96
N GLN A 371 16.76 -16.08 6.67
CA GLN A 371 17.39 -15.11 5.80
C GLN A 371 16.72 -13.75 5.96
N VAL A 372 17.43 -12.81 6.58
CA VAL A 372 16.90 -11.49 6.97
C VAL A 372 17.34 -10.37 6.02
N GLY A 373 18.32 -10.64 5.15
CA GLY A 373 18.77 -9.75 4.08
C GLY A 373 19.46 -10.55 2.97
N ASP A 374 19.95 -9.87 1.94
CA ASP A 374 20.54 -10.52 0.76
C ASP A 374 21.74 -11.41 1.10
N PHE A 375 22.51 -11.02 2.12
CA PHE A 375 23.71 -11.73 2.57
C PHE A 375 23.70 -12.09 4.05
N GLU A 376 22.58 -11.87 4.74
CA GLU A 376 22.49 -12.07 6.19
C GLU A 376 21.48 -13.17 6.56
N VAL A 377 22.00 -14.17 7.28
CA VAL A 377 21.24 -15.29 7.82
C VAL A 377 21.48 -15.35 9.33
N ILE A 378 20.38 -15.46 10.07
CA ILE A 378 20.40 -15.58 11.53
C ILE A 378 19.91 -16.98 11.90
N GLU A 379 20.64 -17.62 12.81
CA GLU A 379 20.28 -18.92 13.37
C GLU A 379 19.85 -18.74 14.82
N VAL A 380 18.64 -19.20 15.16
CA VAL A 380 18.07 -19.06 16.51
C VAL A 380 17.41 -20.34 16.98
N LYS A 381 17.47 -20.59 18.28
CA LYS A 381 16.65 -21.60 18.94
C LYS A 381 15.32 -20.98 19.34
N CYS A 382 14.21 -21.61 18.98
CA CYS A 382 12.88 -21.08 19.23
C CYS A 382 11.89 -22.16 19.64
N GLN A 383 10.84 -21.78 20.35
CA GLN A 383 9.78 -22.69 20.79
C GLN A 383 8.42 -22.14 20.36
N LYS A 384 7.55 -23.01 19.84
CA LYS A 384 6.16 -22.67 19.55
C LYS A 384 5.42 -22.33 20.84
N VAL A 385 4.72 -21.20 20.85
CA VAL A 385 3.88 -20.76 21.98
C VAL A 385 2.39 -20.90 21.65
N TRP A 386 2.00 -20.61 20.41
CA TRP A 386 0.63 -20.73 19.93
C TRP A 386 0.62 -20.96 18.41
N GLY A 387 -0.52 -21.39 17.87
CA GLY A 387 -0.75 -21.50 16.42
C GLY A 387 -2.23 -21.25 16.08
N PHE A 388 -2.48 -20.72 14.89
CA PHE A 388 -3.82 -20.59 14.31
C PHE A 388 -4.01 -21.58 13.16
N GLU A 389 -5.26 -21.84 12.77
CA GLU A 389 -5.62 -22.77 11.68
C GLU A 389 -4.99 -22.37 10.33
N ASN A 390 -4.68 -21.08 10.13
CA ASN A 390 -4.10 -20.56 8.88
C ASN A 390 -2.57 -20.78 8.76
N GLU A 391 -2.03 -21.84 9.37
CA GLU A 391 -0.59 -22.18 9.35
C GLU A 391 0.32 -21.10 9.97
N VAL A 392 -0.26 -20.17 10.75
CA VAL A 392 0.49 -19.09 11.42
C VAL A 392 0.83 -19.53 12.85
N TYR A 393 2.12 -19.53 13.16
CA TYR A 393 2.63 -19.90 14.49
C TYR A 393 3.41 -18.75 15.14
N GLY A 394 3.25 -18.63 16.45
CA GLY A 394 4.04 -17.73 17.29
C GLY A 394 5.20 -18.47 17.93
N PHE A 395 6.42 -17.95 17.74
CA PHE A 395 7.64 -18.51 18.30
C PHE A 395 8.26 -17.56 19.31
N LYS A 396 8.69 -18.11 20.45
CA LYS A 396 9.51 -17.41 21.44
C LYS A 396 10.95 -17.87 21.32
N LEU A 397 11.90 -16.93 21.37
CA LEU A 397 13.32 -17.25 21.36
C LEU A 397 13.77 -17.85 22.69
N GLN A 398 14.69 -18.80 22.62
CA GLN A 398 15.37 -19.35 23.79
C GLN A 398 16.57 -18.46 24.17
N TRP A 399 16.92 -18.50 25.46
CA TRP A 399 18.08 -17.79 25.98
C TRP A 399 19.34 -18.67 25.96
N PRO A 400 20.55 -18.10 25.78
CA PRO A 400 20.82 -16.69 25.45
C PRO A 400 20.40 -16.35 24.02
N ARG A 401 19.99 -15.09 23.79
CA ARG A 401 19.59 -14.63 22.46
C ARG A 401 20.82 -14.42 21.56
N ASP A 402 20.65 -14.72 20.28
CA ASP A 402 21.69 -14.48 19.27
C ASP A 402 21.91 -12.97 19.08
N HIS A 403 23.17 -12.53 19.08
CA HIS A 403 23.53 -11.11 18.98
C HIS A 403 23.07 -10.48 17.65
N LYS A 404 23.07 -11.25 16.55
CA LYS A 404 22.57 -10.76 15.25
C LYS A 404 21.06 -10.52 15.30
N TRP A 405 20.32 -11.31 16.08
CA TRP A 405 18.88 -11.07 16.27
C TRP A 405 18.64 -9.75 17.02
N GLU A 406 19.41 -9.49 18.08
CA GLU A 406 19.31 -8.24 18.83
C GLU A 406 19.71 -7.04 17.94
N LYS A 407 20.75 -7.18 17.13
CA LYS A 407 21.16 -6.16 16.15
C LYS A 407 20.06 -5.88 15.11
N LEU A 408 19.43 -6.93 14.55
CA LEU A 408 18.30 -6.79 13.63
C LEU A 408 17.18 -5.97 14.27
N VAL A 409 16.71 -6.35 15.46
CA VAL A 409 15.59 -5.66 16.10
C VAL A 409 15.96 -4.22 16.46
N ALA A 410 17.18 -3.97 16.94
CA ALA A 410 17.67 -2.63 17.24
C ALA A 410 17.72 -1.74 15.97
N HIS A 411 18.16 -2.30 14.83
CA HIS A 411 18.13 -1.58 13.56
C HIS A 411 16.71 -1.20 13.14
N LEU A 412 15.75 -2.13 13.28
CA LEU A 412 14.35 -1.86 12.96
C LEU A 412 13.70 -0.83 13.89
N GLU A 413 14.10 -0.80 15.16
CA GLU A 413 13.71 0.25 16.11
C GLU A 413 14.25 1.62 15.67
N GLN A 414 15.54 1.68 15.29
CA GLN A 414 16.18 2.92 14.83
C GLN A 414 15.61 3.45 13.52
N ASP A 415 15.32 2.58 12.55
CA ASP A 415 14.71 2.97 11.27
C ASP A 415 13.32 3.58 11.47
N LEU A 416 12.55 3.06 12.43
CA LEU A 416 11.21 3.55 12.74
C LEU A 416 11.23 4.89 13.49
N ASP A 417 12.23 5.07 14.34
CA ASP A 417 12.40 6.28 15.15
C ASP A 417 13.39 7.28 14.49
N ARG A 418 13.72 7.08 13.21
CA ARG A 418 14.70 7.88 12.48
C ARG A 418 14.24 9.35 12.43
N PRO A 419 14.99 10.29 13.03
CA PRO A 419 14.72 11.70 12.82
C PRO A 419 14.87 11.99 11.33
N GLN A 420 13.95 12.76 10.74
CA GLN A 420 14.20 13.31 9.41
C GLN A 420 15.42 14.21 9.53
N GLU A 421 16.58 13.72 9.09
CA GLU A 421 17.73 14.58 8.85
C GLU A 421 17.22 15.69 7.94
N LYS A 422 17.28 16.93 8.42
CA LYS A 422 17.08 18.11 7.58
C LYS A 422 18.05 17.93 6.42
N VAL A 423 17.55 17.55 5.25
CA VAL A 423 18.34 17.55 4.02
C VAL A 423 18.76 19.00 3.87
N GLN A 424 19.98 19.30 4.33
CA GLN A 424 20.63 20.57 4.05
C GLN A 424 20.62 20.67 2.54
N LYS A 425 19.89 21.67 2.04
CA LYS A 425 19.99 22.09 0.65
C LYS A 425 21.48 22.26 0.37
N SER A 426 22.06 21.30 -0.35
CA SER A 426 23.36 21.47 -0.97
C SER A 426 23.23 22.69 -1.87
N ALA A 427 23.97 23.74 -1.50
CA ALA A 427 23.99 25.04 -2.15
C ALA A 427 24.37 24.98 -3.63
#